data_AF-A0A1G9A8E2-F1
#
_entry.id   AF-A0A1G9A8E2-F1
#
_cell.length_a   1.000
_cell.length_b   1.000
_cell.length_c   1.000
_cell.angle_alpha   90.00
_cell.angle_beta   90.00
_cell.angle_gamma   90.00
#
_symmetry.space_group_name_H-M   'P 1'
#
loop_
_entity.id
_entity.type
_entity.pdbx_description
1 polymer ?
#
loop_
_entity_poly.entity_id
_entity_poly.type
_entity_poly.pdbx_seq_one_letter_code
_entity_poly.pdbx_strand_id
1 'polypeptide(L)'
;GKGVLEELDRWVRRRLRCILWRQWKRPCTRFMRLMQRGLTEQRARDGASNGRGPWWNAGASHMSDAFRNAFFNKLGLISLQNELRRLNHAS
;
A
#
# COMPACT_ATOMS: atom_id res chain seq x y z
N GLY A 1 22.52 -10.07 -2.82
CA GLY A 1 22.67 -8.84 -2.01
C GLY A 1 21.65 -8.84 -0.90
N LYS A 2 22.03 -8.49 0.33
CA LYS A 2 21.06 -8.32 1.43
C LYS A 2 20.06 -7.22 1.01
N GLY A 3 18.75 -7.49 1.10
CA GLY A 3 17.69 -6.48 0.87
C GLY A 3 16.91 -6.56 -0.45
N VAL A 4 17.34 -7.37 -1.43
CA VAL A 4 16.63 -7.47 -2.74
C VAL A 4 15.17 -7.93 -2.57
N LEU A 5 14.92 -8.93 -1.72
CA LEU A 5 13.57 -9.42 -1.47
C LEU A 5 12.70 -8.40 -0.71
N GLU A 6 13.30 -7.63 0.20
CA GLU A 6 12.58 -6.57 0.92
C GLU A 6 12.19 -5.42 -0.02
N GLU A 7 13.08 -5.05 -0.94
CA GLU A 7 12.79 -4.09 -2.00
C GLU A 7 11.65 -4.57 -2.90
N LEU A 8 11.69 -5.85 -3.29
CA LEU A 8 10.63 -6.46 -4.08
C LEU A 8 9.30 -6.50 -3.32
N ASP A 9 9.30 -6.89 -2.04
CA ASP A 9 8.11 -6.85 -1.16
C ASP A 9 7.53 -5.43 -1.06
N ARG A 10 8.39 -4.39 -0.98
CA ARG A 10 7.96 -2.99 -0.98
C ARG A 10 7.37 -2.59 -2.33
N TRP A 11 8.01 -2.98 -3.42
CA TRP A 11 7.58 -2.67 -4.79
C TRP A 11 6.22 -3.30 -5.10
N VAL A 12 6.03 -4.58 -4.77
CA VAL A 12 4.76 -5.30 -4.96
C VAL A 12 3.63 -4.61 -4.21
N ARG A 13 3.83 -4.28 -2.92
CA ARG A 13 2.80 -3.58 -2.13
C ARG A 13 2.49 -2.19 -2.68
N ARG A 14 3.50 -1.44 -3.16
CA ARG A 14 3.26 -0.15 -3.84
C ARG A 14 2.46 -0.35 -5.13
N ARG A 15 2.75 -1.40 -5.91
CA ARG A 15 1.98 -1.71 -7.13
C ARG A 15 0.52 -2.02 -6.81
N LEU A 16 0.25 -2.80 -5.76
CA LEU A 16 -1.11 -3.08 -5.30
C LEU A 16 -1.84 -1.81 -4.84
N ARG A 17 -1.19 -0.94 -4.07
CA ARG A 17 -1.76 0.38 -3.72
C ARG A 17 -2.03 1.24 -4.95
N CYS A 18 -1.19 1.16 -5.98
CA CYS A 18 -1.41 1.88 -7.24
C CYS A 18 -2.67 1.39 -7.97
N ILE A 19 -2.93 0.07 -7.96
CA ILE A 19 -4.16 -0.51 -8.51
C ILE A 19 -5.38 0.01 -7.74
N LEU A 20 -5.35 -0.06 -6.41
CA LEU A 20 -6.42 0.45 -5.55
C LEU A 20 -6.71 1.94 -5.81
N TRP A 21 -5.65 2.76 -5.92
CA TRP A 21 -5.79 4.18 -6.24
C TRP A 21 -6.45 4.42 -7.60
N ARG A 22 -6.08 3.63 -8.63
CA ARG A 22 -6.67 3.71 -9.97
C ARG A 22 -8.14 3.28 -9.99
N GLN A 23 -8.52 2.31 -9.17
CA GLN A 23 -9.92 1.91 -8.99
C GLN A 23 -10.75 3.06 -8.41
N TRP A 24 -10.17 3.90 -7.56
CA TRP A 24 -10.81 5.11 -7.01
C TRP A 24 -10.66 6.29 -7.98
N LYS A 25 -11.34 6.21 -9.13
CA LYS A 25 -11.22 7.20 -10.21
C LYS A 25 -11.59 8.62 -9.78
N ARG A 26 -12.69 8.78 -9.03
CA ARG A 26 -13.25 10.09 -8.66
C ARG A 26 -12.62 10.62 -7.36
N PRO A 27 -12.28 11.92 -7.26
CA PRO A 27 -11.75 12.51 -6.02
C PRO A 27 -12.64 12.26 -4.80
N CYS A 28 -13.96 12.40 -4.96
CA CYS A 28 -14.92 12.10 -3.89
C CYS A 28 -14.81 10.64 -3.41
N THR A 29 -14.66 9.67 -4.33
CA THR A 29 -14.45 8.26 -3.96
C THR A 29 -13.14 8.07 -3.18
N ARG A 30 -12.05 8.73 -3.59
CA ARG A 30 -10.77 8.65 -2.85
C ARG A 30 -10.92 9.17 -1.43
N PHE A 31 -11.53 10.35 -1.27
CA PHE A 31 -11.79 10.96 0.02
C PHE A 31 -12.61 10.01 0.93
N MET A 32 -13.76 9.52 0.45
CA MET A 32 -14.62 8.61 1.21
C MET A 32 -13.89 7.33 1.59
N ARG A 33 -13.13 6.74 0.66
CA ARG A 33 -12.40 5.49 0.91
C ARG A 33 -11.26 5.68 1.90
N LEU A 34 -10.55 6.81 1.85
CA LEU A 34 -9.51 7.14 2.84
C LEU A 34 -10.12 7.32 4.24
N MET A 35 -11.26 8.02 4.35
CA MET A 35 -12.03 8.14 5.60
C MET A 35 -12.46 6.77 6.15
N GLN A 36 -13.01 5.90 5.29
CA GLN A 36 -13.38 4.52 5.67
C GLN A 36 -12.20 3.68 6.17
N ARG A 37 -10.96 4.08 5.85
CA ARG A 37 -9.73 3.43 6.35
C ARG A 37 -9.16 4.11 7.58
N GLY A 38 -9.90 5.02 8.22
CA GLY A 38 -9.56 5.63 9.50
C GLY A 38 -8.65 6.86 9.39
N LEU A 39 -8.47 7.43 8.20
CA LEU A 39 -7.81 8.73 8.08
C LEU A 39 -8.76 9.83 8.57
N THR A 40 -8.20 10.89 9.15
CA THR A 40 -8.97 12.09 9.47
C THR A 40 -9.48 12.77 8.21
N GLU A 41 -10.55 13.55 8.33
CA GLU A 41 -11.15 14.28 7.20
C GLU A 41 -10.12 15.14 6.46
N GLN A 42 -9.37 15.94 7.20
CA GLN A 42 -8.34 16.81 6.64
C GLN A 42 -7.31 16.00 5.83
N ARG A 43 -6.77 14.93 6.41
CA ARG A 43 -5.74 14.10 5.76
C ARG A 43 -6.28 13.33 4.55
N ALA A 44 -7.54 12.90 4.61
CA ALA A 44 -8.23 12.28 3.49
C ALA A 44 -8.47 13.28 2.36
N ARG A 45 -8.87 14.52 2.67
CA ARG A 45 -9.08 15.59 1.69
C ARG A 45 -7.77 15.94 1.00
N ASP A 46 -6.72 16.24 1.77
CA ASP A 46 -5.39 16.58 1.24
C ASP A 46 -4.81 15.46 0.37
N GLY A 47 -4.99 14.21 0.79
CA GLY A 47 -4.59 13.04 0.01
C GLY A 47 -5.36 12.90 -1.31
N ALA A 48 -6.69 13.07 -1.28
CA ALA A 48 -7.55 12.85 -2.43
C ALA A 48 -7.37 13.91 -3.54
N SER A 49 -7.06 15.16 -3.18
CA SER A 49 -7.01 16.31 -4.09
C SER A 49 -5.62 16.88 -4.38
N ASN A 50 -4.53 16.16 -4.06
CA ASN A 50 -3.15 16.67 -4.23
C ASN A 50 -2.63 16.78 -5.68
N GLY A 51 -3.42 16.43 -6.70
CA GLY A 51 -3.03 16.51 -8.12
C GLY A 51 -1.92 15.54 -8.57
N ARG A 52 -1.40 14.68 -7.68
CA ARG A 52 -0.31 13.75 -8.01
C ARG A 52 -0.83 12.49 -8.72
N GLY A 53 0.03 11.90 -9.55
CA GLY A 53 -0.29 10.69 -10.31
C GLY A 53 -0.44 9.43 -9.43
N PRO A 54 -1.00 8.33 -9.97
CA PRO A 54 -1.27 7.11 -9.22
C PRO A 54 -0.05 6.48 -8.54
N TRP A 55 1.10 6.45 -9.22
CA TRP A 55 2.31 5.85 -8.67
C TRP A 55 2.89 6.64 -7.50
N TRP A 56 2.77 7.97 -7.54
CA TRP A 56 3.18 8.85 -6.45
C TRP A 56 2.28 8.59 -5.23
N ASN A 57 0.96 8.64 -5.41
CA ASN A 57 0.01 8.40 -4.32
C ASN A 57 0.16 7.00 -3.72
N ALA A 58 0.42 5.97 -4.53
CA ALA A 58 0.66 4.61 -4.04
C ALA A 58 1.84 4.47 -3.06
N GLY A 59 2.82 5.37 -3.15
CA GLY A 59 3.96 5.42 -2.23
C GLY A 59 3.79 6.45 -1.10
N ALA A 60 2.73 7.26 -1.12
CA ALA A 60 2.53 8.33 -0.15
C ALA A 60 2.09 7.80 1.22
N SER A 61 2.28 8.63 2.25
CA SER A 61 1.98 8.25 3.65
C SER A 61 0.50 7.95 3.87
N HIS A 62 -0.42 8.70 3.23
CA HIS A 62 -1.86 8.47 3.36
C HIS A 62 -2.29 7.10 2.80
N MET A 63 -1.70 6.64 1.69
CA MET A 63 -1.98 5.31 1.14
C MET A 63 -1.30 4.20 1.95
N SER A 64 -0.11 4.46 2.48
CA SER A 64 0.58 3.50 3.35
C SER A 64 -0.17 3.30 4.67
N ASP A 65 -0.82 4.34 5.18
CA ASP A 65 -1.67 4.27 6.36
C ASP A 65 -3.02 3.61 6.07
N ALA A 66 -3.67 3.98 4.96
CA ALA A 66 -4.94 3.36 4.54
C ALA A 66 -4.81 1.87 4.17
N PHE A 67 -3.62 1.46 3.71
CA PHE A 67 -3.27 0.11 3.29
C PHE A 67 -1.90 -0.31 3.85
N ARG A 68 -1.88 -0.52 5.16
CA ARG A 68 -0.73 -1.05 5.90
C ARG A 68 -0.38 -2.46 5.42
N ASN A 69 0.82 -2.92 5.74
CA ASN A 69 1.28 -4.26 5.39
C ASN A 69 0.33 -5.35 5.90
N ALA A 70 -0.21 -5.18 7.11
CA ALA A 70 -1.19 -6.10 7.70
C ALA A 70 -2.45 -6.30 6.86
N PHE A 71 -2.90 -5.27 6.12
CA PHE A 71 -4.04 -5.39 5.20
C PHE A 71 -3.74 -6.40 4.09
N PHE A 72 -2.56 -6.32 3.48
CA PHE A 72 -2.16 -7.25 2.42
C PHE A 72 -1.88 -8.65 2.96
N ASN A 73 -1.28 -8.76 4.14
CA ASN A 73 -1.07 -10.06 4.79
C ASN A 73 -2.40 -10.78 5.07
N LYS A 74 -3.43 -10.04 5.53
CA LYS A 74 -4.79 -10.58 5.74
C LYS A 74 -5.44 -11.07 4.45
N LEU A 75 -5.03 -10.52 3.29
CA LEU A 75 -5.45 -10.97 1.96
C LEU A 75 -4.58 -12.11 1.40
N GLY A 76 -3.62 -12.64 2.17
CA GLY A 76 -2.76 -13.74 1.76
C GLY A 76 -1.50 -13.31 0.98
N LEU A 77 -1.16 -12.03 0.92
CA LEU A 77 0.12 -11.61 0.34
C LEU A 77 1.27 -12.06 1.25
N ILE A 78 2.08 -12.99 0.78
CA ILE A 78 3.26 -13.48 1.48
C ILE A 78 4.40 -12.45 1.42
N SER A 79 5.29 -12.47 2.43
CA SER A 79 6.57 -11.75 2.36
C SER A 79 7.63 -12.70 1.84
N LEU A 80 8.25 -12.33 0.72
CA LEU A 80 9.33 -13.11 0.11
C LEU A 80 10.50 -13.27 1.07
N GLN A 81 10.82 -12.22 1.83
CA GLN A 81 11.89 -12.24 2.81
C GLN A 81 11.61 -13.22 3.97
N ASN A 82 10.36 -13.28 4.45
CA ASN A 82 9.97 -14.23 5.50
C ASN A 82 9.95 -15.66 4.96
N GLU A 83 9.49 -15.85 3.73
CA GLU A 83 9.43 -17.16 3.09
C GLU A 83 10.83 -17.75 2.87
N LEU A 84 11.79 -16.93 2.41
CA LEU A 84 13.19 -17.35 2.31
C LEU A 84 13.77 -17.76 3.68
N ARG A 85 13.48 -17.00 4.73
CA ARG A 85 13.93 -17.35 6.09
C ARG A 85 13.32 -18.68 6.53
N ARG A 86 12.02 -18.88 6.32
CA ARG A 86 11.31 -20.12 6.65
C ARG A 86 11.97 -21.34 5.98
N LEU A 87 12.29 -21.23 4.69
CA LEU A 87 12.93 -22.30 3.92
C LEU A 87 14.35 -22.59 4.41
N ASN A 88 15.14 -21.56 4.72
CA ASN A 88 16.50 -21.72 5.25
C ASN A 88 16.54 -22.34 6.65
N HIS A 89 15.49 -22.18 7.46
CA HIS A 89 15.38 -22.80 8.79
C HIS A 89 14.79 -24.21 8.77
N ALA A 90 14.28 -24.67 7.63
CA ALA A 90 13.74 -26.01 7.45
C ALA A 90 14.76 -27.00 6.85
N SER A 91 16.00 -26.56 6.62
CA SER A 91 17.13 -27.36 6.13
C SER A 91 18.11 -27.71 7.24
#